data_AF-A0A350QHG5-F1
#
_entry.id   AF-A0A350QHG5-F1
#
_cell.length_a   1.000
_cell.length_b   1.000
_cell.length_c   1.000
_cell.angle_alpha   90.00
_cell.angle_beta   90.00
_cell.angle_gamma   90.00
#
_symmetry.space_group_name_H-M   'P 1'
#
loop_
_entity.id
_entity.type
_entity.pdbx_description
1 polymer ?
#
loop_
_entity_poly.entity_id
_entity_poly.type
_entity_poly.pdbx_seq_one_letter_code
_entity_poly.pdbx_strand_id
1 'polypeptide(L)'
;MDFSCLTKIVNTEQDLDLLPVNPDWQLVGSIISVSHGWLTEEEFNRCFNSFIGQQVLAFESFERVNKTTGISNRLEQSFVLNWLNFKEFQETTAILFVYIVSSKLNWVFYANRDKWQFAAQP
;
A
#
# COMPACT_ATOMS: atom_id res chain seq x y z
N MET A 1 1.51 -14.52 -0.30
CA MET A 1 0.32 -14.42 0.59
C MET A 1 -0.78 -13.92 -0.31
N ASP A 2 -1.97 -14.52 -0.24
CA ASP A 2 -3.09 -14.16 -1.10
C ASP A 2 -3.78 -12.86 -0.65
N PHE A 3 -4.38 -12.15 -1.60
CA PHE A 3 -5.17 -10.92 -1.41
C PHE A 3 -6.26 -11.09 -0.33
N SER A 4 -6.90 -12.28 -0.26
CA SER A 4 -7.91 -12.62 0.75
C SER A 4 -7.43 -12.51 2.22
N CYS A 5 -6.14 -12.27 2.45
CA CYS A 5 -5.60 -11.98 3.77
C CYS A 5 -5.68 -10.50 4.17
N LEU A 6 -5.88 -9.54 3.26
CA LEU A 6 -6.02 -8.11 3.62
C LEU A 6 -7.30 -7.87 4.43
N THR A 7 -8.40 -8.51 4.06
CA THR A 7 -9.73 -8.34 4.69
C THR A 7 -9.77 -8.77 6.17
N LYS A 8 -8.70 -9.40 6.67
CA LYS A 8 -8.49 -9.73 8.09
C LYS A 8 -8.02 -8.53 8.92
N ILE A 9 -7.48 -7.49 8.28
CA ILE A 9 -6.91 -6.31 8.94
C ILE A 9 -7.44 -4.97 8.41
N VAL A 10 -8.04 -4.92 7.20
CA VAL A 10 -8.64 -3.70 6.61
C VAL A 10 -10.02 -4.02 6.04
N ASN A 11 -10.99 -3.12 6.23
CA ASN A 11 -12.24 -3.15 5.49
C ASN A 11 -12.05 -2.56 4.08
N THR A 12 -12.07 -3.41 3.05
CA THR A 12 -11.93 -3.04 1.63
C THR A 12 -13.27 -2.90 0.89
N GLU A 13 -14.40 -2.79 1.60
CA GLU A 13 -15.71 -2.54 0.96
C GLU A 13 -15.89 -1.06 0.59
N GLN A 14 -15.13 -0.16 1.23
CA GLN A 14 -15.32 1.29 1.10
C GLN A 14 -14.19 1.97 0.32
N ASP A 15 -12.98 1.38 0.25
CA ASP A 15 -11.84 1.68 -0.65
C ASP A 15 -11.39 3.14 -0.85
N LEU A 16 -11.99 4.10 -0.15
CA LEU A 16 -11.68 5.53 -0.18
C LEU A 16 -10.69 5.90 0.94
N ASP A 17 -10.74 5.19 2.07
CA ASP A 17 -9.93 5.36 3.26
C ASP A 17 -9.32 4.04 3.72
N LEU A 18 -8.16 4.14 4.37
CA LEU A 18 -7.63 3.03 5.14
C LEU A 18 -8.45 2.86 6.41
N LEU A 19 -9.23 1.78 6.47
CA LEU A 19 -10.09 1.44 7.61
C LEU A 19 -9.63 0.13 8.28
N PRO A 20 -8.72 0.19 9.28
CA PRO A 20 -8.31 -0.99 10.03
C PRO A 20 -9.48 -1.67 10.75
N VAL A 21 -9.48 -3.01 10.77
CA VAL A 21 -10.52 -3.82 11.43
C VAL A 21 -10.40 -3.75 12.97
N ASN A 22 -9.19 -3.50 13.49
CA ASN A 22 -8.96 -3.22 14.91
C ASN A 22 -8.73 -1.71 15.11
N PRO A 23 -9.54 -1.01 15.94
CA PRO A 23 -9.40 0.42 16.20
C PRO A 23 -8.13 0.82 16.99
N ASP A 24 -7.43 -0.13 17.62
CA ASP A 24 -6.19 0.13 18.37
C ASP A 24 -4.97 0.42 17.47
N TRP A 25 -5.10 0.26 16.14
CA TRP A 25 -4.01 0.51 15.19
C TRP A 25 -3.76 2.01 15.04
N GLN A 26 -2.50 2.43 15.14
CA GLN A 26 -2.12 3.83 15.00
C GLN A 26 -2.15 4.23 13.52
N LEU A 27 -3.20 4.96 13.13
CA LEU A 27 -3.40 5.50 11.78
C LEU A 27 -2.73 6.88 11.64
N VAL A 28 -1.87 7.03 10.63
CA VAL A 28 -1.31 8.31 10.17
C VAL A 28 -1.52 8.45 8.65
N GLY A 29 -1.52 9.67 8.12
CA GLY A 29 -1.72 9.88 6.68
C GLY A 29 -1.65 11.36 6.28
N SER A 30 -1.57 11.60 4.98
CA SER A 30 -1.58 12.95 4.39
C SER A 30 -2.15 12.94 2.98
N ILE A 31 -2.61 14.10 2.52
CA ILE A 31 -2.76 14.41 1.09
C ILE A 31 -1.38 14.33 0.44
N ILE A 32 -1.31 13.83 -0.80
CA ILE A 32 -0.05 13.71 -1.55
C ILE A 32 0.46 15.11 -1.91
N SER A 33 1.70 15.41 -1.49
CA SER A 33 2.36 16.70 -1.70
C SER A 33 3.41 16.68 -2.82
N VAL A 34 3.80 15.48 -3.27
CA VAL A 34 4.83 15.26 -4.30
C VAL A 34 4.22 15.23 -5.71
N SER A 35 5.02 15.61 -6.71
CA SER A 35 4.59 15.56 -8.11
C SER A 35 4.62 14.16 -8.72
N HIS A 36 5.31 13.21 -8.09
CA HIS A 36 5.46 11.81 -8.51
C HIS A 36 5.53 10.92 -7.26
N GLY A 37 4.77 9.82 -7.24
CA GLY A 37 4.66 8.90 -6.10
C GLY A 37 3.67 9.36 -5.01
N TRP A 38 3.75 8.72 -3.83
CA TRP A 38 2.91 8.99 -2.65
C TRP A 38 3.70 9.63 -1.51
N LEU A 39 4.93 9.16 -1.28
CA LEU A 39 5.75 9.55 -0.14
C LEU A 39 7.07 10.20 -0.57
N THR A 40 7.47 11.22 0.18
CA THR A 40 8.88 11.61 0.31
C THR A 40 9.70 10.58 1.08
N GLU A 41 11.03 10.67 1.01
CA GLU A 41 11.94 9.83 1.81
C GLU A 41 11.75 10.04 3.33
N GLU A 42 11.38 11.25 3.76
CA GLU A 42 11.10 11.56 5.17
C GLU A 42 9.81 10.90 5.66
N GLU A 43 8.73 10.94 4.86
CA GLU A 43 7.48 10.27 5.19
C GLU A 43 7.62 8.74 5.13
N PHE A 44 8.38 8.22 4.15
CA PHE A 44 8.74 6.81 4.08
C PHE A 44 9.45 6.37 5.35
N ASN A 45 10.51 7.06 5.77
CA ASN A 45 11.25 6.70 6.98
C ASN A 45 10.38 6.85 8.25
N ARG A 46 9.51 7.88 8.32
CA ARG A 46 8.56 8.07 9.44
C ARG A 46 7.59 6.89 9.61
N CYS A 47 7.12 6.29 8.52
CA CYS A 47 6.19 5.16 8.56
C CYS A 47 6.92 3.81 8.67
N PHE A 48 8.03 3.64 7.97
CA PHE A 48 8.60 2.33 7.67
C PHE A 48 9.94 2.00 8.34
N ASN A 49 10.61 2.92 9.06
CA ASN A 49 11.95 2.67 9.60
C ASN A 49 12.05 1.37 10.44
N SER A 50 11.04 1.06 11.27
CA SER A 50 10.95 -0.18 12.05
C SER A 50 10.70 -1.46 11.24
N PHE A 51 10.47 -1.33 9.93
CA PHE A 51 10.04 -2.39 9.02
C PHE A 51 10.95 -2.53 7.77
N ILE A 52 12.01 -1.72 7.67
CA ILE A 52 13.02 -1.84 6.60
C ILE A 52 13.64 -3.26 6.62
N GLY A 53 13.85 -3.82 5.42
CA GLY A 53 14.35 -5.17 5.21
C GLY A 53 13.29 -6.28 5.22
N GLN A 54 12.02 -5.97 5.54
CA GLN A 54 10.93 -6.95 5.43
C GLN A 54 10.54 -7.19 3.97
N GLN A 55 10.25 -8.44 3.59
CA GLN A 55 9.56 -8.71 2.32
C GLN A 55 8.10 -8.28 2.45
N VAL A 56 7.66 -7.42 1.53
CA VAL A 56 6.30 -6.87 1.47
C VAL A 56 5.60 -7.31 0.19
N LEU A 57 4.28 -7.25 0.20
CA LEU A 57 3.43 -7.49 -0.97
C LEU A 57 2.60 -6.23 -1.25
N ALA A 58 2.58 -5.83 -2.52
CA ALA A 58 1.87 -4.66 -3.02
C ALA A 58 0.83 -5.09 -4.07
N PHE A 59 -0.41 -4.63 -3.89
CA PHE A 59 -1.55 -5.05 -4.72
C PHE A 59 -2.68 -4.02 -4.72
N GLU A 60 -3.62 -4.14 -5.66
CA GLU A 60 -4.85 -3.34 -5.73
C GLU A 60 -6.06 -4.20 -5.35
N SER A 61 -7.13 -3.58 -4.84
CA SER A 61 -8.38 -4.26 -4.48
C SER A 61 -9.15 -4.79 -5.69
N PHE A 62 -9.22 -3.99 -6.74
CA PHE A 62 -9.86 -4.31 -8.02
C PHE A 62 -8.91 -5.02 -8.99
N GLU A 63 -9.47 -5.60 -10.05
CA GLU A 63 -8.70 -6.13 -11.18
C GLU A 63 -8.72 -5.16 -12.37
N ARG A 64 -7.62 -5.10 -13.12
CA ARG A 64 -7.51 -4.29 -14.34
C ARG A 64 -7.75 -5.14 -15.58
N VAL A 65 -8.85 -4.90 -16.28
CA VAL A 65 -9.01 -5.37 -17.66
C VAL A 65 -8.12 -4.54 -18.58
N ASN A 66 -7.07 -5.17 -19.13
CA ASN A 66 -6.20 -4.55 -20.12
C ASN A 66 -6.97 -4.30 -21.42
N LYS A 67 -7.14 -3.03 -21.81
CA LYS A 67 -7.95 -2.64 -22.98
C LYS A 67 -7.46 -3.21 -24.33
N THR A 68 -6.20 -3.60 -24.43
CA THR A 68 -5.60 -4.11 -25.68
C THR A 68 -5.70 -5.63 -25.78
N THR A 69 -5.69 -6.35 -24.65
CA THR A 69 -5.67 -7.83 -24.64
C THR A 69 -6.94 -8.47 -24.07
N GLY A 70 -7.81 -7.70 -23.40
CA GLY A 70 -8.99 -8.19 -22.68
C GLY A 70 -8.68 -8.96 -21.39
N ILE A 71 -7.40 -9.15 -21.05
CA ILE A 71 -6.98 -9.92 -19.87
C ILE A 71 -7.21 -9.10 -18.60
N SER A 72 -7.87 -9.69 -17.61
CA SER A 72 -7.98 -9.15 -16.26
C SER A 72 -6.73 -9.51 -15.46
N ASN A 73 -6.04 -8.51 -14.91
CA ASN A 73 -4.88 -8.67 -14.03
C ASN A 73 -5.04 -7.79 -12.79
N ARG A 74 -4.91 -8.35 -11.59
CA ARG A 74 -4.66 -7.58 -10.37
C ARG A 74 -3.17 -7.20 -10.31
N LEU A 75 -2.83 -6.08 -9.67
CA LEU A 75 -1.44 -5.82 -9.29
C LEU A 75 -1.02 -6.86 -8.24
N GLU A 76 0.04 -7.62 -8.51
CA GLU A 76 0.68 -8.48 -7.51
C GLU A 76 2.20 -8.34 -7.66
N GLN A 77 2.80 -7.50 -6.83
CA GLN A 77 4.25 -7.32 -6.76
C GLN A 77 4.76 -7.60 -5.35
N SER A 78 6.02 -8.04 -5.24
CA SER A 78 6.67 -8.23 -3.94
C SER A 78 8.11 -7.73 -3.99
N PHE A 79 8.53 -7.00 -2.97
CA PHE A 79 9.88 -6.44 -2.87
C PHE A 79 10.35 -6.41 -1.41
N VAL A 80 11.67 -6.27 -1.22
CA VAL A 80 12.25 -5.98 0.10
C VAL A 80 12.01 -4.50 0.39
N LEU A 81 11.36 -4.19 1.51
CA LEU A 81 11.04 -2.82 1.90
C LEU A 81 12.30 -2.03 2.24
N ASN A 82 12.64 -1.08 1.39
CA ASN A 82 13.61 -0.01 1.62
C ASN A 82 13.24 1.16 0.70
N TRP A 83 13.84 2.33 0.93
CA TRP A 83 13.48 3.53 0.18
C TRP A 83 13.71 3.40 -1.33
N LEU A 84 14.82 2.80 -1.78
CA LEU A 84 15.12 2.66 -3.21
C LEU A 84 14.08 1.80 -3.94
N ASN A 85 13.76 0.63 -3.39
CA ASN A 85 12.77 -0.28 -3.96
C ASN A 85 11.35 0.32 -3.92
N PHE A 86 10.99 1.03 -2.83
CA PHE A 86 9.71 1.70 -2.72
C PHE A 86 9.60 2.89 -3.68
N LYS A 87 10.70 3.64 -3.88
CA LYS A 87 10.79 4.75 -4.82
C LYS A 87 10.59 4.28 -6.26
N GLU A 88 11.32 3.23 -6.66
CA GLU A 88 11.14 2.58 -7.97
C GLU A 88 9.70 2.08 -8.16
N PHE A 89 9.12 1.44 -7.15
CA PHE A 89 7.73 0.99 -7.18
C PHE A 89 6.72 2.14 -7.38
N GLN A 90 6.84 3.24 -6.64
CA GLN A 90 5.90 4.37 -6.73
C GLN A 90 6.08 5.25 -7.98
N GLU A 91 7.28 5.27 -8.56
CA GLU A 91 7.55 6.01 -9.81
C GLU A 91 7.17 5.21 -11.07
N THR A 92 7.25 3.87 -11.03
CA THR A 92 6.93 3.00 -12.18
C THR A 92 5.45 2.57 -12.23
N THR A 93 4.77 2.47 -11.09
CA THR A 93 3.42 1.89 -11.05
C THR A 93 2.33 2.94 -11.25
N ALA A 94 1.60 2.87 -12.36
CA ALA A 94 0.47 3.74 -12.67
C ALA A 94 -0.79 3.36 -11.87
N ILE A 95 -0.83 3.70 -10.57
CA ILE A 95 -1.84 3.26 -9.59
C ILE A 95 -3.12 4.12 -9.60
N LEU A 96 -4.21 3.52 -9.11
CA LEU A 96 -5.42 4.22 -8.67
C LEU A 96 -5.68 4.01 -7.17
N PHE A 97 -5.59 2.78 -6.65
CA PHE A 97 -5.73 2.45 -5.23
C PHE A 97 -4.84 1.24 -4.89
N VAL A 98 -3.83 1.40 -4.04
CA VAL A 98 -2.88 0.35 -3.66
C VAL A 98 -2.89 0.07 -2.17
N TYR A 99 -2.69 -1.19 -1.81
CA TYR A 99 -2.31 -1.64 -0.48
C TYR A 99 -0.91 -2.27 -0.53
N ILE A 100 -0.10 -2.00 0.50
CA ILE A 100 1.18 -2.67 0.74
C ILE A 100 1.15 -3.21 2.17
N VAL A 101 1.47 -4.49 2.35
CA VAL A 101 1.40 -5.19 3.65
C VAL A 101 2.67 -5.97 3.96
N SER A 102 2.94 -6.15 5.25
CA SER A 102 3.91 -7.14 5.71
C SER A 102 3.36 -8.56 5.59
N SER A 103 4.27 -9.53 5.45
CA SER A 103 3.95 -10.97 5.55
C SER A 103 3.39 -11.40 6.92
N LYS A 104 3.38 -10.50 7.92
CA LYS A 104 2.85 -10.72 9.28
C LYS A 104 1.48 -10.07 9.50
N LEU A 105 0.98 -9.24 8.58
CA LEU A 105 -0.26 -8.46 8.73
C LEU A 105 -0.29 -7.59 10.02
N ASN A 106 0.88 -7.09 10.44
CA ASN A 106 1.00 -6.22 11.63
C ASN A 106 1.07 -4.72 11.29
N TRP A 107 1.17 -4.39 10.01
CA TRP A 107 1.00 -3.04 9.46
C TRP A 107 0.47 -3.12 8.03
N VAL A 108 -0.13 -2.02 7.57
CA VAL A 108 -0.61 -1.80 6.21
C VAL A 108 -0.37 -0.35 5.80
N PHE A 109 0.11 -0.16 4.58
CA PHE A 109 0.09 1.10 3.87
C PHE A 109 -0.99 1.06 2.80
N TYR A 110 -1.69 2.17 2.61
CA TYR A 110 -2.67 2.37 1.55
C TYR A 110 -2.42 3.73 0.90
N ALA A 111 -2.54 3.81 -0.42
CA ALA A 111 -2.52 5.09 -1.11
C ALA A 111 -3.39 5.06 -2.36
N ASN A 112 -3.87 6.23 -2.76
CA ASN A 112 -4.62 6.42 -3.98
C ASN A 112 -4.00 7.56 -4.82
N ARG A 113 -4.80 8.36 -5.53
CA ARG A 113 -4.31 9.53 -6.29
C ARG A 113 -4.28 10.84 -5.52
N ASP A 114 -4.95 10.89 -4.37
CA ASP A 114 -5.18 12.12 -3.62
C ASP A 114 -4.46 12.10 -2.27
N LYS A 115 -4.33 10.92 -1.64
CA LYS A 115 -3.76 10.74 -0.30
C LYS A 115 -3.03 9.41 -0.11
N TRP A 116 -2.28 9.35 0.98
CA TRP A 116 -1.70 8.13 1.54
C TRP A 116 -2.07 7.99 3.02
N GLN A 117 -2.19 6.76 3.50
CA GLN A 117 -2.44 6.40 4.89
C GLN A 117 -1.60 5.17 5.27
N PHE A 118 -1.13 5.14 6.51
CA PHE A 118 -0.37 4.05 7.10
C PHE A 118 -0.98 3.70 8.45
N ALA A 119 -1.18 2.41 8.72
CA ALA A 119 -1.65 1.91 10.01
C ALA A 119 -0.77 0.76 10.48
N ALA A 120 -0.36 0.79 11.75
CA ALA A 120 0.41 -0.26 12.38
C ALA A 120 -0.16 -0.64 13.75
N GLN A 121 0.11 -1.88 14.16
CA GLN A 121 -0.04 -2.30 15.55
C GLN A 121 0.99 -1.56 16.44
N PRO A 122 0.63 -1.18 17.68
CA PRO A 122 1.54 -0.59 18.65
C PRO A 122 2.58 -1.59 19.20
#